data_AF-A0A1J5NXQ3-F1
#
_entry.id   AF-A0A1J5NXQ3-F1
#
_cell.length_a   1.000
_cell.length_b   1.000
_cell.length_c   1.000
_cell.angle_alpha   90.00
_cell.angle_beta   90.00
_cell.angle_gamma   90.00
#
_symmetry.space_group_name_H-M   'P 1'
#
loop_
_entity.id
_entity.type
_entity.pdbx_description
1 polymer ?
#
loop_
_entity_poly.entity_id
_entity_poly.type
_entity_poly.pdbx_seq_one_letter_code
_entity_poly.pdbx_strand_id
1 'polypeptide(L)'
;MLNWADSRTEAHELDKNLCTITVRSSDGFTFNLDVSQIIHIPRNEAPKVIARFGNMKNLVSQVLEPTIANDFRNSAQKSDVIEFLANRIQRQDDAKQHISKVLDDYNVVGVDTLIGDIVPPAALMKTLTDRKIAEQEKVTYEIQRNAQVERKEFESAKAGADMQPEVVKSTRQVEINTQMAASKVAASRGEAEAKTINAKADAEVRITIAKADAEAKTVNAKADANATEVNGSAEASKIKAIGLAEAEVTKQKTMAMGTEQYAIVRVAEALAGNGIKLVPDILVSGKDGGGNGMIDALIGNEMLKKLQKANEAAGENVSGEKVSGEKKTSAGE
;
A
#
# COMPACT_ATOMS: atom_id res chain seq x y z
N MET A 1 -72.74 -35.77 -37.17
CA MET A 1 -71.85 -36.09 -36.05
C MET A 1 -72.68 -36.77 -35.00
N LEU A 2 -72.17 -37.82 -34.35
CA LEU A 2 -72.76 -38.31 -33.09
C LEU A 2 -71.90 -37.85 -31.94
N ASN A 3 -72.53 -37.24 -30.94
CA ASN A 3 -71.84 -36.59 -29.83
C ASN A 3 -72.31 -37.15 -28.47
N TRP A 4 -71.40 -37.76 -27.71
CA TRP A 4 -71.64 -38.21 -26.33
C TRP A 4 -71.23 -37.14 -25.32
N ALA A 5 -71.91 -35.99 -25.34
CA ALA A 5 -71.69 -34.90 -24.39
C ALA A 5 -73.04 -34.29 -23.93
N ASP A 6 -73.22 -34.14 -22.62
CA ASP A 6 -74.50 -33.72 -21.98
C ASP A 6 -74.90 -32.25 -22.28
N SER A 7 -74.08 -31.47 -22.99
CA SER A 7 -74.21 -30.01 -23.05
C SER A 7 -74.39 -29.40 -24.45
N ARG A 8 -74.39 -30.19 -25.53
CA ARG A 8 -74.65 -29.67 -26.90
C ARG A 8 -75.48 -30.62 -27.74
N THR A 9 -76.78 -30.35 -27.83
CA THR A 9 -77.69 -31.02 -28.76
C THR A 9 -77.71 -30.26 -30.09
N GLU A 10 -77.23 -30.89 -31.18
CA GLU A 10 -77.53 -30.44 -32.55
C GLU A 10 -78.70 -31.26 -33.15
N ALA A 11 -79.30 -30.72 -34.21
CA ALA A 11 -80.71 -30.88 -34.65
C ALA A 11 -81.23 -32.29 -35.05
N HIS A 12 -80.54 -33.38 -34.75
CA HIS A 12 -80.87 -34.72 -35.27
C HIS A 12 -81.47 -35.72 -34.27
N GLU A 13 -81.71 -35.38 -33.00
CA GLU A 13 -82.41 -36.21 -31.98
C GLU A 13 -81.89 -37.66 -31.77
N LEU A 14 -80.79 -38.05 -32.41
CA LEU A 14 -80.14 -39.36 -32.27
C LEU A 14 -79.21 -39.40 -31.05
N ASP A 15 -78.83 -38.23 -30.53
CA ASP A 15 -77.81 -38.06 -29.49
C ASP A 15 -78.39 -37.93 -28.07
N LYS A 16 -79.72 -38.06 -27.92
CA LYS A 16 -80.44 -37.76 -26.67
C LYS A 16 -80.13 -38.73 -25.50
N ASN A 17 -79.46 -39.85 -25.78
CA ASN A 17 -79.12 -40.90 -24.82
C ASN A 17 -77.61 -41.20 -24.75
N LEU A 18 -76.77 -40.38 -25.39
CA LEU A 18 -75.34 -40.63 -25.48
C LEU A 18 -74.66 -40.16 -24.18
N CYS A 19 -74.63 -41.04 -23.18
CA CYS A 19 -74.06 -40.82 -21.86
C CYS A 19 -72.53 -40.70 -21.89
N THR A 20 -71.99 -39.85 -21.02
CA THR A 20 -70.55 -39.79 -20.71
C THR A 20 -70.05 -41.16 -20.27
N ILE A 21 -68.90 -41.58 -20.78
CA ILE A 21 -68.35 -42.91 -20.47
C ILE A 21 -67.55 -42.79 -19.18
N THR A 22 -68.11 -43.30 -18.08
CA THR A 22 -67.35 -43.44 -16.84
C THR A 22 -66.38 -44.61 -16.97
N VAL A 23 -65.09 -44.30 -16.91
CA VAL A 23 -64.00 -45.27 -16.98
C VAL A 23 -63.22 -45.29 -15.67
N ARG A 24 -62.52 -46.40 -15.41
CA ARG A 24 -61.64 -46.59 -14.26
C ARG A 24 -60.21 -46.85 -14.76
N SER A 25 -59.27 -46.07 -14.26
CA SER A 25 -57.84 -46.21 -14.56
C SER A 25 -57.14 -47.25 -13.70
N SER A 26 -55.91 -47.59 -14.07
CA SER A 26 -55.02 -48.52 -13.35
C SER A 26 -54.77 -48.08 -11.90
N ASP A 27 -54.57 -46.77 -11.69
CA ASP A 27 -54.41 -46.12 -10.37
C ASP A 27 -55.70 -46.14 -9.51
N GLY A 28 -56.80 -46.68 -10.03
CA GLY A 28 -58.05 -46.89 -9.32
C GLY A 28 -59.00 -45.70 -9.33
N PHE A 29 -58.63 -44.58 -9.94
CA PHE A 29 -59.51 -43.41 -10.08
C PHE A 29 -60.57 -43.64 -11.15
N THR A 30 -61.73 -43.01 -10.95
CA THR A 30 -62.81 -42.98 -11.94
C THR A 30 -62.93 -41.58 -12.52
N PHE A 31 -63.05 -41.48 -13.84
CA PHE A 31 -63.21 -40.22 -14.55
C PHE A 31 -64.19 -40.38 -15.70
N ASN A 32 -64.82 -39.29 -16.08
CA ASN A 32 -65.78 -39.25 -17.18
C ASN A 32 -65.07 -38.83 -18.46
N LEU A 33 -65.33 -39.58 -19.53
CA LEU A 33 -64.87 -39.29 -20.88
C LEU A 33 -66.05 -38.94 -21.77
N ASP A 34 -65.92 -37.81 -22.45
CA ASP A 34 -66.79 -37.48 -23.58
C ASP A 34 -66.12 -38.00 -24.85
N VAL A 35 -66.91 -38.62 -25.74
CA VAL A 35 -66.41 -39.18 -27.00
C VAL A 35 -67.35 -38.76 -28.12
N SER A 36 -66.82 -38.44 -29.28
CA SER A 36 -67.62 -38.19 -30.48
C SER A 36 -67.15 -39.11 -31.59
N GLN A 37 -68.09 -39.78 -32.24
CA GLN A 37 -67.79 -40.65 -33.37
C GLN A 37 -68.43 -40.08 -34.63
N ILE A 38 -67.61 -39.96 -35.68
CA ILE A 38 -68.06 -39.64 -37.02
C ILE A 38 -68.14 -40.94 -37.80
N ILE A 39 -69.34 -41.31 -38.22
CA ILE A 39 -69.60 -42.48 -39.07
C ILE A 39 -70.10 -42.04 -40.44
N HIS A 40 -69.77 -42.84 -41.45
CA HIS A 40 -70.30 -42.73 -42.79
C HIS A 40 -70.79 -44.10 -43.25
N ILE A 41 -72.00 -44.14 -43.81
CA ILE A 41 -72.54 -45.36 -44.41
C ILE A 41 -72.61 -45.14 -45.92
N PRO A 42 -71.82 -45.86 -46.73
CA PRO A 42 -71.87 -45.70 -48.17
C PRO A 42 -73.22 -46.17 -48.71
N ARG A 43 -73.72 -45.49 -49.74
CA ARG A 43 -75.06 -45.74 -50.32
C ARG A 43 -75.27 -47.20 -50.73
N ASN A 44 -74.21 -47.87 -51.17
CA ASN A 44 -74.25 -49.26 -51.62
C ASN A 44 -74.45 -50.27 -50.47
N GLU A 45 -74.07 -49.90 -49.25
CA GLU A 45 -74.12 -50.78 -48.07
C GLU A 45 -75.27 -50.45 -47.12
N ALA A 46 -75.83 -49.22 -47.21
CA ALA A 46 -76.95 -48.78 -46.41
C ALA A 46 -78.15 -49.76 -46.36
N PRO A 47 -78.58 -50.42 -47.46
CA PRO A 47 -79.65 -51.41 -47.40
C PRO A 47 -79.30 -52.64 -46.54
N LYS A 48 -78.03 -53.06 -46.51
CA LYS A 48 -77.57 -54.20 -45.70
C LYS A 48 -77.55 -53.85 -44.21
N VAL A 49 -77.10 -52.63 -43.88
CA VAL A 49 -77.09 -52.13 -42.50
C VAL A 49 -78.52 -52.01 -41.96
N ILE A 50 -79.44 -51.45 -42.75
CA ILE A 50 -80.85 -51.33 -42.37
C ILE A 50 -81.51 -52.72 -42.24
N ALA A 51 -81.17 -53.68 -43.11
CA ALA A 51 -81.69 -55.04 -42.99
C ALA A 51 -81.20 -55.78 -41.72
N ARG A 52 -79.98 -55.48 -41.24
CA ARG A 52 -79.41 -56.09 -40.03
C ARG A 52 -79.94 -55.48 -38.74
N PHE A 53 -80.06 -54.16 -38.69
CA PHE A 53 -80.36 -53.43 -37.44
C PHE A 53 -81.76 -52.80 -37.40
N GLY A 54 -82.48 -52.80 -38.53
CA GLY A 54 -83.80 -52.20 -38.70
C GLY A 54 -83.77 -50.68 -38.81
N ASN A 55 -83.15 -49.99 -37.84
CA ASN A 55 -83.07 -48.53 -37.79
C ASN A 55 -81.67 -48.06 -37.35
N MET A 56 -81.27 -46.86 -37.78
CA MET A 56 -80.03 -46.21 -37.38
C MET A 56 -79.90 -46.05 -35.86
N LYS A 57 -81.01 -45.81 -35.14
CA LYS A 57 -81.02 -45.78 -33.67
C LYS A 57 -80.58 -47.10 -33.01
N ASN A 58 -80.89 -48.23 -33.64
CA ASN A 58 -80.50 -49.55 -33.14
C ASN A 58 -79.03 -49.84 -33.44
N LEU A 59 -78.52 -49.41 -34.60
CA LEU A 59 -77.10 -49.52 -34.91
C LEU A 59 -76.24 -48.79 -33.86
N VAL A 60 -76.66 -47.58 -33.47
CA VAL A 60 -75.95 -46.78 -32.47
C VAL A 60 -75.98 -47.45 -31.10
N SER A 61 -77.17 -47.82 -30.61
CA SER A 61 -77.31 -48.36 -29.25
C SER A 61 -76.83 -49.81 -29.09
N GLN A 62 -76.94 -50.66 -30.12
CA GLN A 62 -76.61 -52.08 -29.99
C GLN A 62 -75.17 -52.41 -30.36
N VAL A 63 -74.53 -51.61 -31.22
CA VAL A 63 -73.19 -51.90 -31.74
C VAL A 63 -72.21 -50.79 -31.42
N LEU A 64 -72.55 -49.55 -31.75
CA LEU A 64 -71.61 -48.43 -31.63
C LEU A 64 -71.29 -48.11 -30.17
N GLU A 65 -72.32 -47.94 -29.33
CA GLU A 65 -72.16 -47.65 -27.90
C GLU A 65 -71.37 -48.73 -27.15
N PRO A 66 -71.70 -50.05 -27.24
CA PRO A 66 -70.94 -51.07 -26.53
C PRO A 66 -69.49 -51.19 -27.01
N THR A 67 -69.26 -51.04 -28.32
CA THR A 67 -67.92 -51.16 -28.91
C THR A 67 -67.01 -50.04 -28.44
N ILE A 68 -67.47 -48.79 -28.56
CA ILE A 68 -66.72 -47.60 -28.13
C ILE A 68 -66.49 -47.63 -26.62
N ALA A 69 -67.54 -47.91 -25.83
CA ALA A 69 -67.41 -47.97 -24.38
C ALA A 69 -66.44 -49.07 -23.91
N ASN A 70 -66.44 -50.22 -24.58
CA ASN A 70 -65.50 -51.30 -24.27
C ASN A 70 -64.04 -50.90 -24.59
N ASP A 71 -63.81 -50.27 -25.74
CA ASP A 71 -62.46 -49.82 -26.13
C ASP A 71 -61.87 -48.82 -25.13
N PHE A 72 -62.64 -47.76 -24.80
CA PHE A 72 -62.18 -46.75 -23.85
C PHE A 72 -62.05 -47.28 -22.43
N ARG A 73 -62.89 -48.23 -21.98
CA ARG A 73 -62.70 -48.91 -20.69
C ARG A 73 -61.40 -49.72 -20.66
N ASN A 74 -61.14 -50.52 -21.70
CA ASN A 74 -59.93 -51.34 -21.78
C ASN A 74 -58.67 -50.48 -21.91
N SER A 75 -58.76 -49.38 -22.64
CA SER A 75 -57.68 -48.39 -22.77
C SER A 75 -57.40 -47.71 -21.43
N ALA A 76 -58.44 -47.22 -20.73
CA ALA A 76 -58.28 -46.56 -19.43
C ALA A 76 -57.69 -47.50 -18.36
N GLN A 77 -58.11 -48.77 -18.32
CA GLN A 77 -57.61 -49.74 -17.34
C GLN A 77 -56.11 -50.06 -17.48
N LYS A 78 -55.52 -49.86 -18.65
CA LYS A 78 -54.10 -50.16 -18.92
C LYS A 78 -53.13 -49.05 -18.52
N SER A 79 -53.64 -47.93 -18.02
CA SER A 79 -52.90 -46.68 -17.91
C SER A 79 -53.34 -45.84 -16.72
N ASP A 80 -52.47 -44.98 -16.24
CA ASP A 80 -52.80 -44.00 -15.20
C ASP A 80 -53.60 -42.82 -15.78
N VAL A 81 -54.40 -42.13 -14.95
CA VAL A 81 -55.21 -40.97 -15.43
C VAL A 81 -54.32 -39.89 -16.04
N ILE A 82 -53.16 -39.65 -15.44
CA ILE A 82 -52.26 -38.57 -15.86
C ILE A 82 -51.63 -38.89 -17.21
N GLU A 83 -51.19 -40.13 -17.38
CA GLU A 83 -50.65 -40.61 -18.65
C GLU A 83 -51.75 -40.64 -19.73
N PHE A 84 -52.98 -40.98 -19.36
CA PHE A 84 -54.15 -40.87 -20.23
C PHE A 84 -54.35 -39.45 -20.74
N LEU A 85 -54.28 -38.45 -19.86
CA LEU A 85 -54.42 -37.04 -20.22
C LEU A 85 -53.27 -36.55 -21.10
N ALA A 86 -52.03 -36.93 -20.78
CA ALA A 86 -50.84 -36.50 -21.52
C ALA A 86 -50.82 -37.08 -22.95
N ASN A 87 -51.20 -38.35 -23.11
CA ASN A 87 -51.13 -39.07 -24.38
C ASN A 87 -52.46 -39.12 -25.15
N ARG A 88 -53.34 -38.11 -24.97
CA ARG A 88 -54.67 -38.05 -25.59
C ARG A 88 -54.66 -38.27 -27.11
N ILE A 89 -53.71 -37.65 -27.81
CA ILE A 89 -53.63 -37.73 -29.27
C ILE A 89 -53.39 -39.18 -29.72
N GLN A 90 -52.45 -39.86 -29.07
CA GLN A 90 -52.12 -41.25 -29.38
C GLN A 90 -53.30 -42.17 -29.08
N ARG A 91 -53.97 -41.99 -27.93
CA ARG A 91 -55.19 -42.74 -27.57
C ARG A 91 -56.30 -42.60 -28.60
N GLN A 92 -56.47 -41.39 -29.11
CA GLN A 92 -57.49 -41.09 -30.09
C GLN A 92 -57.20 -41.81 -31.41
N ASP A 93 -55.93 -41.85 -31.83
CA ASP A 93 -55.53 -42.58 -33.04
C ASP A 93 -55.67 -44.11 -32.87
N ASP A 94 -55.25 -44.65 -31.72
CA ASP A 94 -55.41 -46.07 -31.38
C ASP A 94 -56.89 -46.48 -31.38
N ALA A 95 -57.75 -45.67 -30.74
CA ALA A 95 -59.19 -45.88 -30.70
C ALA A 95 -59.79 -45.79 -32.11
N LYS A 96 -59.38 -44.82 -32.92
CA LYS A 96 -59.84 -44.68 -34.32
C LYS A 96 -59.53 -45.94 -35.13
N GLN A 97 -58.31 -46.46 -35.04
CA GLN A 97 -57.92 -47.66 -35.78
C GLN A 97 -58.70 -48.89 -35.32
N HIS A 98 -58.85 -49.07 -34.01
CA HIS A 98 -59.54 -50.24 -33.46
C HIS A 98 -61.06 -50.19 -33.72
N ILE A 99 -61.70 -49.04 -33.49
CA ILE A 99 -63.13 -48.84 -33.72
C ILE A 99 -63.46 -48.92 -35.21
N SER A 100 -62.65 -48.32 -36.09
CA SER A 100 -62.88 -48.40 -37.55
C SER A 100 -62.85 -49.86 -38.03
N LYS A 101 -61.87 -50.65 -37.57
CA LYS A 101 -61.78 -52.07 -37.89
C LYS A 101 -62.99 -52.88 -37.44
N VAL A 102 -63.53 -52.60 -36.25
CA VAL A 102 -64.73 -53.30 -35.76
C VAL A 102 -65.98 -52.87 -36.52
N LEU A 103 -66.08 -51.61 -36.94
CA LEU A 103 -67.22 -51.10 -37.70
C LEU A 103 -67.26 -51.62 -39.14
N ASP A 104 -66.11 -51.93 -39.74
CA ASP A 104 -66.02 -52.51 -41.08
C ASP A 104 -66.78 -53.86 -41.18
N ASP A 105 -66.75 -54.70 -40.14
CA ASP A 105 -67.50 -55.98 -40.08
C ASP A 105 -69.02 -55.78 -40.18
N TYR A 106 -69.49 -54.61 -39.75
CA TYR A 106 -70.89 -54.21 -39.77
C TYR A 106 -71.28 -53.36 -40.99
N ASN A 107 -70.37 -53.20 -41.96
CA ASN A 107 -70.57 -52.37 -43.16
C ASN A 107 -70.83 -50.89 -42.84
N VAL A 108 -70.14 -50.38 -41.82
CA VAL A 108 -70.17 -48.98 -41.40
C VAL A 108 -68.75 -48.44 -41.41
N VAL A 109 -68.52 -47.31 -42.07
CA VAL A 109 -67.19 -46.70 -42.13
C VAL A 109 -67.01 -45.74 -40.96
N GLY A 110 -66.00 -45.99 -40.12
CA GLY A 110 -65.57 -45.06 -39.07
C GLY A 110 -64.63 -44.00 -39.64
N VAL A 111 -65.11 -42.75 -39.77
CA VAL A 111 -64.29 -41.65 -40.33
C VAL A 111 -63.33 -41.10 -39.28
N ASP A 112 -63.84 -40.82 -38.08
CA ASP A 112 -63.01 -40.30 -37.00
C ASP A 112 -63.62 -40.59 -35.63
N THR A 113 -62.75 -40.87 -34.67
CA THR A 113 -63.10 -40.96 -33.25
C THR A 113 -62.41 -39.80 -32.56
N LEU A 114 -63.16 -38.94 -31.90
CA LEU A 114 -62.65 -37.78 -31.19
C LEU A 114 -62.90 -37.98 -29.70
N ILE A 115 -61.87 -37.79 -28.89
CA ILE A 115 -62.04 -37.71 -27.43
C ILE A 115 -62.41 -36.25 -27.14
N GLY A 116 -63.48 -36.00 -26.40
CA GLY A 116 -63.93 -34.68 -25.96
C GLY A 116 -63.19 -34.21 -24.71
N ASP A 117 -63.94 -33.58 -23.81
CA ASP A 117 -63.40 -33.13 -22.52
C ASP A 117 -63.24 -34.33 -21.57
N ILE A 118 -62.17 -34.29 -20.79
CA ILE A 118 -61.89 -35.26 -19.73
C ILE A 118 -61.96 -34.48 -18.42
N VAL A 119 -62.83 -34.90 -17.50
CA VAL A 119 -62.97 -34.27 -16.19
C VAL A 119 -62.22 -35.11 -15.15
N PRO A 120 -60.94 -34.78 -14.83
CA PRO A 120 -60.19 -35.52 -13.83
C PRO A 120 -60.70 -35.23 -12.41
N PRO A 121 -60.53 -36.18 -11.47
CA PRO A 121 -60.83 -35.94 -10.06
C PRO A 121 -59.97 -34.82 -9.46
N ALA A 122 -60.58 -33.92 -8.67
CA ALA A 122 -59.89 -32.79 -8.04
C ALA A 122 -58.73 -33.20 -7.11
N ALA A 123 -58.76 -34.42 -6.56
CA ALA A 123 -57.70 -34.95 -5.69
C ALA A 123 -56.34 -35.05 -6.41
N LEU A 124 -56.33 -35.46 -7.69
CA LEU A 124 -55.11 -35.57 -8.48
C LEU A 124 -54.57 -34.20 -8.88
N MET A 125 -55.46 -33.26 -9.22
CA MET A 125 -55.08 -31.90 -9.59
C MET A 125 -54.31 -31.20 -8.48
N LYS A 126 -54.71 -31.39 -7.21
CA LYS A 126 -53.99 -30.82 -6.07
C LYS A 126 -52.54 -31.29 -6.03
N THR A 127 -52.32 -32.61 -6.04
CA THR A 127 -50.96 -33.19 -5.96
C THR A 127 -50.07 -32.82 -7.15
N LEU A 128 -50.64 -32.73 -8.35
CA LEU A 128 -49.93 -32.33 -9.55
C LEU A 128 -49.56 -30.85 -9.55
N THR A 129 -50.49 -30.01 -9.11
CA THR A 129 -50.28 -28.57 -8.99
C THR A 129 -49.21 -28.30 -7.94
N ASP A 130 -49.31 -28.93 -6.76
CA ASP A 130 -48.33 -28.82 -5.69
C ASP A 130 -46.94 -29.28 -6.16
N ARG A 131 -46.86 -30.43 -6.87
CA ARG A 131 -45.59 -30.91 -7.45
C ARG A 131 -45.02 -29.93 -8.47
N LYS A 132 -45.86 -29.37 -9.34
CA LYS A 132 -45.40 -28.42 -10.36
C LYS A 132 -44.92 -27.12 -9.73
N ILE A 133 -45.62 -26.62 -8.71
CA ILE A 133 -45.22 -25.46 -7.92
C ILE A 133 -43.86 -25.72 -7.27
N ALA A 134 -43.69 -26.86 -6.57
CA ALA A 134 -42.43 -27.21 -5.93
C ALA A 134 -41.25 -27.31 -6.92
N GLU A 135 -41.48 -27.86 -8.12
CA GLU A 135 -40.47 -27.87 -9.20
C GLU A 135 -40.09 -26.45 -9.65
N GLN A 136 -41.07 -25.57 -9.86
CA GLN A 136 -40.82 -24.19 -10.24
C GLN A 136 -40.14 -23.39 -9.13
N GLU A 137 -40.50 -23.62 -7.86
CA GLU A 137 -39.85 -23.04 -6.69
C GLU A 137 -38.39 -23.47 -6.60
N LYS A 138 -38.10 -24.75 -6.81
CA LYS A 138 -36.71 -25.25 -6.84
C LYS A 138 -35.87 -24.53 -7.88
N VAL A 139 -36.37 -24.41 -9.12
CA VAL A 139 -35.68 -23.68 -10.20
C VAL A 139 -35.50 -22.22 -9.82
N THR A 140 -36.51 -21.60 -9.20
CA THR A 140 -36.44 -20.21 -8.74
C THR A 140 -35.34 -20.02 -7.69
N TYR A 141 -35.27 -20.90 -6.68
CA TYR A 141 -34.23 -20.85 -5.66
C TYR A 141 -32.83 -21.09 -6.23
N GLU A 142 -32.69 -21.96 -7.23
CA GLU A 142 -31.41 -22.21 -7.89
C GLU A 142 -30.93 -20.96 -8.65
N ILE A 143 -31.83 -20.31 -9.41
CA ILE A 143 -31.54 -19.05 -10.09
C ILE A 143 -31.17 -17.97 -9.07
N GLN A 144 -31.94 -17.82 -7.99
CA GLN A 144 -31.65 -16.86 -6.93
C GLN A 144 -30.29 -17.12 -6.28
N ARG A 145 -29.96 -18.38 -5.98
CA ARG A 145 -28.66 -18.76 -5.42
C ARG A 145 -27.52 -18.39 -6.36
N ASN A 146 -27.65 -18.70 -7.65
CA ASN A 146 -26.62 -18.38 -8.65
C ASN A 146 -26.43 -16.86 -8.76
N ALA A 147 -27.52 -16.08 -8.78
CA ALA A 147 -27.46 -14.62 -8.78
C ALA A 147 -26.76 -14.06 -7.53
N GLN A 148 -26.96 -14.65 -6.34
CA GLN A 148 -26.25 -14.24 -5.12
C GLN A 148 -24.77 -14.61 -5.14
N VAL A 149 -24.40 -15.76 -5.72
CA VAL A 149 -23.00 -16.15 -5.89
C VAL A 149 -22.29 -15.17 -6.82
N GLU A 150 -22.87 -14.89 -7.99
CA GLU A 150 -22.33 -13.93 -8.95
C GLU A 150 -22.21 -12.53 -8.35
N ARG A 151 -23.20 -12.10 -7.57
CA ARG A 151 -23.15 -10.83 -6.83
C ARG A 151 -22.01 -10.81 -5.83
N LYS A 152 -21.82 -11.88 -5.04
CA LYS A 152 -20.71 -11.98 -4.08
C LYS A 152 -19.36 -11.91 -4.78
N GLU A 153 -19.21 -12.61 -5.90
CA GLU A 153 -17.99 -12.57 -6.71
C GLU A 153 -17.73 -11.18 -7.27
N PHE A 154 -18.76 -10.51 -7.80
CA PHE A 154 -18.68 -9.15 -8.28
C PHE A 154 -18.29 -8.16 -7.17
N GLU A 155 -18.93 -8.23 -6.00
CA GLU A 155 -18.62 -7.37 -4.86
C GLU A 155 -17.19 -7.61 -4.34
N SER A 156 -16.73 -8.87 -4.30
CA SER A 156 -15.36 -9.22 -3.93
C SER A 156 -14.34 -8.69 -4.95
N ALA A 157 -14.61 -8.83 -6.25
CA ALA A 157 -13.73 -8.33 -7.30
C ALA A 157 -13.67 -6.79 -7.27
N LYS A 158 -14.82 -6.14 -7.04
CA LYS A 158 -14.90 -4.69 -6.89
C LYS A 158 -14.13 -4.21 -5.66
N ALA A 159 -14.31 -4.85 -4.49
CA ALA A 159 -13.55 -4.51 -3.29
C ALA A 159 -12.04 -4.66 -3.50
N GLY A 160 -11.60 -5.71 -4.19
CA GLY A 160 -10.19 -5.88 -4.58
C GLY A 160 -9.67 -4.76 -5.49
N ALA A 161 -10.46 -4.37 -6.49
CA ALA A 161 -10.13 -3.27 -7.40
C ALA A 161 -10.09 -1.92 -6.66
N ASP A 162 -11.03 -1.66 -5.77
CA ASP A 162 -11.11 -0.42 -4.98
C ASP A 162 -9.97 -0.32 -3.95
N MET A 163 -9.47 -1.44 -3.42
CA MET A 163 -8.29 -1.49 -2.54
C MET A 163 -6.97 -1.34 -3.31
N GLN A 164 -6.93 -1.63 -4.61
CA GLN A 164 -5.70 -1.63 -5.41
C GLN A 164 -4.95 -0.28 -5.37
N PRO A 165 -5.60 0.90 -5.52
CA PRO A 165 -4.93 2.19 -5.37
C PRO A 165 -4.27 2.38 -4.00
N GLU A 166 -4.92 1.92 -2.93
CA GLU A 166 -4.43 2.05 -1.55
C GLU A 166 -3.26 1.11 -1.27
N VAL A 167 -3.32 -0.13 -1.76
CA VAL A 167 -2.21 -1.10 -1.69
C VAL A 167 -1.00 -0.60 -2.47
N VAL A 168 -1.20 -0.08 -3.68
CA VAL A 168 -0.13 0.49 -4.50
C VAL A 168 0.47 1.73 -3.82
N LYS A 169 -0.36 2.63 -3.28
CA LYS A 169 0.10 3.81 -2.53
C LYS A 169 0.95 3.40 -1.33
N SER A 170 0.49 2.43 -0.54
CA SER A 170 1.21 1.94 0.63
C SER A 170 2.53 1.27 0.27
N THR A 171 2.54 0.42 -0.77
CA THR A 171 3.76 -0.24 -1.26
C THR A 171 4.78 0.78 -1.77
N ARG A 172 4.34 1.74 -2.60
CA ARG A 172 5.16 2.85 -3.08
C ARG A 172 5.69 3.69 -1.92
N GLN A 173 4.89 3.94 -0.89
CA GLN A 173 5.31 4.70 0.27
C GLN A 173 6.42 4.00 1.06
N VAL A 174 6.32 2.68 1.25
CA VAL A 174 7.38 1.87 1.90
C VAL A 174 8.66 1.92 1.07
N GLU A 175 8.55 1.78 -0.26
CA GLU A 175 9.69 1.88 -1.18
C GLU A 175 10.34 3.27 -1.13
N ILE A 176 9.54 4.34 -1.18
CA ILE A 176 10.01 5.73 -1.04
C ILE A 176 10.71 5.93 0.31
N ASN A 177 10.14 5.43 1.41
CA ASN A 177 10.74 5.55 2.74
C ASN A 177 12.06 4.78 2.84
N THR A 178 12.13 3.58 2.24
CA THR A 178 13.35 2.77 2.19
C THR A 178 14.42 3.46 1.35
N GLN A 179 14.04 4.01 0.19
CA GLN A 179 14.94 4.75 -0.69
C GLN A 179 15.41 6.05 -0.04
N MET A 180 14.55 6.77 0.68
CA MET A 180 14.93 7.95 1.47
C MET A 180 15.89 7.58 2.59
N ALA A 181 15.64 6.50 3.33
CA ALA A 181 16.55 6.02 4.37
C ALA A 181 17.91 5.64 3.78
N ALA A 182 17.93 4.91 2.67
CA ALA A 182 19.16 4.56 1.96
C ALA A 182 19.90 5.80 1.43
N SER A 183 19.17 6.77 0.86
CA SER A 183 19.73 8.04 0.39
C SER A 183 20.31 8.87 1.53
N LYS A 184 19.65 8.89 2.69
CA LYS A 184 20.15 9.57 3.90
C LYS A 184 21.41 8.90 4.43
N VAL A 185 21.47 7.56 4.46
CA VAL A 185 22.69 6.82 4.81
C VAL A 185 23.82 7.09 3.83
N ALA A 186 23.53 7.11 2.52
CA ALA A 186 24.51 7.43 1.49
C ALA A 186 25.00 8.88 1.61
N ALA A 187 24.10 9.85 1.86
CA ALA A 187 24.46 11.24 2.09
C ALA A 187 25.32 11.40 3.35
N SER A 188 24.95 10.78 4.48
CA SER A 188 25.76 10.80 5.70
C SER A 188 27.11 10.11 5.53
N ARG A 189 27.20 9.04 4.71
CA ARG A 189 28.47 8.42 4.33
C ARG A 189 29.33 9.36 3.48
N GLY A 190 28.75 9.98 2.45
CA GLY A 190 29.44 10.95 1.61
C GLY A 190 29.92 12.18 2.39
N GLU A 191 29.13 12.68 3.35
CA GLU A 191 29.53 13.76 4.26
C GLU A 191 30.66 13.32 5.21
N ALA A 192 30.59 12.10 5.75
CA ALA A 192 31.67 11.56 6.58
C ALA A 192 32.97 11.41 5.79
N GLU A 193 32.90 10.83 4.59
CA GLU A 193 34.04 10.70 3.67
C GLU A 193 34.59 12.08 3.30
N ALA A 194 33.76 13.04 2.92
CA ALA A 194 34.17 14.41 2.64
C ALA A 194 34.86 15.07 3.84
N LYS A 195 34.34 14.89 5.07
CA LYS A 195 35.01 15.36 6.29
C LYS A 195 36.37 14.70 6.49
N THR A 196 36.50 13.39 6.23
CA THR A 196 37.80 12.71 6.33
C THR A 196 38.80 13.19 5.28
N ILE A 197 38.34 13.45 4.05
CA ILE A 197 39.17 13.96 2.97
C ILE A 197 39.63 15.38 3.31
N ASN A 198 38.73 16.25 3.73
CA ASN A 198 39.05 17.62 4.14
C ASN A 198 40.00 17.63 5.34
N ALA A 199 39.76 16.79 6.35
CA ALA A 199 40.67 16.68 7.51
C ALA A 199 42.07 16.17 7.11
N LYS A 200 42.16 15.24 6.15
CA LYS A 200 43.45 14.79 5.60
C LYS A 200 44.15 15.91 4.82
N ALA A 201 43.41 16.62 3.95
CA ALA A 201 43.95 17.75 3.20
C ALA A 201 44.45 18.86 4.14
N ASP A 202 43.68 19.21 5.18
CA ASP A 202 44.09 20.17 6.21
C ASP A 202 45.32 19.70 6.97
N ALA A 203 45.42 18.40 7.28
CA ALA A 203 46.60 17.84 7.92
C ALA A 203 47.84 17.92 7.00
N GLU A 204 47.70 17.62 5.72
CA GLU A 204 48.78 17.75 4.73
C GLU A 204 49.23 19.21 4.55
N VAL A 205 48.27 20.15 4.45
CA VAL A 205 48.55 21.59 4.42
C VAL A 205 49.30 22.04 5.67
N ARG A 206 48.90 21.58 6.86
CA ARG A 206 49.62 21.89 8.11
C ARG A 206 51.02 21.29 8.15
N ILE A 207 51.20 20.05 7.67
CA ILE A 207 52.52 19.41 7.60
C ILE A 207 53.43 20.17 6.65
N THR A 208 52.91 20.58 5.48
CA THR A 208 53.69 21.33 4.49
C THR A 208 54.04 22.73 4.99
N ILE A 209 53.11 23.45 5.65
CA ILE A 209 53.41 24.73 6.32
C ILE A 209 54.46 24.53 7.41
N ALA A 210 54.31 23.53 8.29
CA ALA A 210 55.29 23.27 9.35
C ALA A 210 56.67 22.90 8.80
N LYS A 211 56.74 22.18 7.67
CA LYS A 211 58.00 21.91 6.96
C LYS A 211 58.59 23.18 6.37
N ALA A 212 57.78 24.01 5.71
CA ALA A 212 58.22 25.29 5.14
C ALA A 212 58.71 26.25 6.24
N ASP A 213 58.04 26.32 7.39
CA ASP A 213 58.46 27.12 8.54
C ASP A 213 59.77 26.58 9.15
N ALA A 214 59.92 25.26 9.24
CA ALA A 214 61.17 24.64 9.70
C ALA A 214 62.32 24.97 8.74
N GLU A 215 62.11 24.82 7.43
CA GLU A 215 63.10 25.18 6.41
C GLU A 215 63.44 26.68 6.46
N ALA A 216 62.45 27.56 6.52
CA ALA A 216 62.64 28.99 6.66
C ALA A 216 63.46 29.34 7.91
N LYS A 217 63.17 28.70 9.06
CA LYS A 217 63.94 28.87 10.29
C LYS A 217 65.39 28.39 10.14
N THR A 218 65.64 27.28 9.42
CA THR A 218 67.01 26.83 9.15
C THR A 218 67.77 27.76 8.21
N VAL A 219 67.10 28.32 7.19
CA VAL A 219 67.69 29.28 6.26
C VAL A 219 68.01 30.58 6.98
N ASN A 220 67.08 31.10 7.79
CA ASN A 220 67.29 32.29 8.62
C ASN A 220 68.43 32.07 9.63
N ALA A 221 68.46 30.93 10.33
CA ALA A 221 69.55 30.61 11.25
C ALA A 221 70.92 30.53 10.54
N LYS A 222 70.98 29.98 9.32
CA LYS A 222 72.20 30.00 8.49
C LYS A 222 72.58 31.40 8.04
N ALA A 223 71.60 32.22 7.65
CA ALA A 223 71.83 33.61 7.27
C ALA A 223 72.36 34.43 8.46
N ASP A 224 71.78 34.28 9.65
CA ASP A 224 72.22 34.92 10.88
C ASP A 224 73.61 34.45 11.31
N ALA A 225 73.91 33.15 11.17
CA ALA A 225 75.24 32.60 11.44
C ALA A 225 76.29 33.22 10.49
N ASN A 226 76.02 33.25 9.19
CA ASN A 226 76.90 33.87 8.20
C ASN A 226 77.07 35.38 8.45
N ALA A 227 75.98 36.09 8.80
CA ALA A 227 76.04 37.51 9.13
C ALA A 227 76.91 37.76 10.38
N THR A 228 76.78 36.91 11.40
CA THR A 228 77.59 36.97 12.62
C THR A 228 79.06 36.65 12.33
N GLU A 229 79.35 35.70 11.45
CA GLU A 229 80.71 35.36 11.01
C GLU A 229 81.36 36.49 10.22
N VAL A 230 80.63 37.06 9.24
CA VAL A 230 81.11 38.20 8.46
C VAL A 230 81.34 39.42 9.35
N ASN A 231 80.39 39.75 10.23
CA ASN A 231 80.56 40.86 11.19
C ASN A 231 81.71 40.59 12.16
N GLY A 232 81.83 39.37 12.70
CA GLY A 232 82.95 38.97 13.56
C GLY A 232 84.30 39.08 12.86
N SER A 233 84.38 38.68 11.58
CA SER A 233 85.60 38.81 10.78
C SER A 233 85.93 40.28 10.44
N ALA A 234 84.92 41.11 10.18
CA ALA A 234 85.07 42.54 9.93
C ALA A 234 85.53 43.27 11.20
N GLU A 235 84.94 42.93 12.35
CA GLU A 235 85.32 43.49 13.65
C GLU A 235 86.72 43.04 14.07
N ALA A 236 87.05 41.76 13.87
CA ALA A 236 88.41 41.26 14.05
C ALA A 236 89.42 41.98 13.13
N SER A 237 89.05 42.24 11.87
CA SER A 237 89.89 42.98 10.92
C SER A 237 90.07 44.44 11.34
N LYS A 238 89.00 45.09 11.83
CA LYS A 238 89.03 46.45 12.37
C LYS A 238 89.92 46.54 13.61
N ILE A 239 89.73 45.64 14.58
CA ILE A 239 90.55 45.58 15.80
C ILE A 239 92.01 45.31 15.45
N LYS A 240 92.29 44.40 14.50
CA LYS A 240 93.65 44.13 14.02
C LYS A 240 94.27 45.37 13.35
N ALA A 241 93.53 46.09 12.53
CA ALA A 241 94.01 47.31 11.88
C ALA A 241 94.28 48.43 12.89
N ILE A 242 93.40 48.62 13.88
CA ILE A 242 93.61 49.56 14.99
C ILE A 242 94.84 49.14 15.81
N GLY A 243 94.96 47.86 16.18
CA GLY A 243 96.11 47.35 16.92
C GLY A 243 97.43 47.50 16.17
N LEU A 244 97.45 47.29 14.85
CA LEU A 244 98.61 47.55 14.00
C LEU A 244 98.93 49.04 13.91
N ALA A 245 97.92 49.90 13.76
CA ALA A 245 98.10 51.34 13.73
C ALA A 245 98.58 51.90 15.08
N GLU A 246 98.04 51.42 16.19
CA GLU A 246 98.50 51.76 17.54
C GLU A 246 99.93 51.25 17.78
N ALA A 247 100.24 50.03 17.35
CA ALA A 247 101.59 49.50 17.42
C ALA A 247 102.58 50.34 16.60
N GLU A 248 102.18 50.77 15.39
CA GLU A 248 103.00 51.62 14.52
C GLU A 248 103.18 53.03 15.11
N VAL A 249 102.12 53.66 15.63
CA VAL A 249 102.21 54.95 16.34
C VAL A 249 103.08 54.81 17.59
N THR A 250 102.96 53.72 18.33
CA THR A 250 103.80 53.45 19.51
C THR A 250 105.27 53.25 19.11
N LYS A 251 105.53 52.57 17.98
CA LYS A 251 106.86 52.41 17.41
C LYS A 251 107.46 53.74 16.97
N GLN A 252 106.69 54.60 16.31
CA GLN A 252 107.15 55.95 15.93
C GLN A 252 107.39 56.85 17.15
N LYS A 253 106.51 56.82 18.16
CA LYS A 253 106.71 57.55 19.43
C LYS A 253 107.95 57.07 20.17
N THR A 254 108.20 55.76 20.23
CA THR A 254 109.42 55.21 20.87
C THR A 254 110.68 55.55 20.09
N MET A 255 110.62 55.59 18.75
CA MET A 255 111.75 56.05 17.91
C MET A 255 112.04 57.55 18.06
N ALA A 256 111.01 58.39 18.24
CA ALA A 256 111.16 59.83 18.38
C ALA A 256 111.56 60.29 19.80
N MET A 257 111.16 59.56 20.84
CA MET A 257 111.40 59.94 22.24
C MET A 257 112.55 59.17 22.92
N GLY A 258 113.02 58.08 22.32
CA GLY A 258 113.94 57.14 22.98
C GLY A 258 113.20 56.20 23.93
N THR A 259 113.60 54.93 23.94
CA THR A 259 112.91 53.85 24.69
C THR A 259 112.81 54.10 26.20
N GLU A 260 113.74 54.88 26.77
CA GLU A 260 113.81 55.10 28.21
C GLU A 260 112.88 56.23 28.69
N GLN A 261 112.78 57.34 27.94
CA GLN A 261 111.89 58.46 28.29
C GLN A 261 110.41 58.18 27.99
N TYR A 262 110.11 57.39 26.94
CA TYR A 262 108.71 57.04 26.63
C TYR A 262 108.04 56.21 27.73
N ALA A 263 108.78 55.32 28.41
CA ALA A 263 108.25 54.50 29.50
C ALA A 263 107.84 55.37 30.71
N ILE A 264 108.64 56.38 31.07
CA ILE A 264 108.33 57.30 32.18
C ILE A 264 107.08 58.12 31.87
N VAL A 265 106.93 58.62 30.63
CA VAL A 265 105.74 59.39 30.22
C VAL A 265 104.48 58.50 30.18
N ARG A 266 104.57 57.27 29.67
CA ARG A 266 103.45 56.31 29.68
C ARG A 266 103.03 55.92 31.10
N VAL A 267 103.97 55.83 32.05
CA VAL A 267 103.68 55.61 33.47
C VAL A 267 103.04 56.86 34.10
N ALA A 268 103.50 58.06 33.76
CA ALA A 268 102.90 59.31 34.23
C ALA A 268 101.47 59.50 33.68
N GLU A 269 101.22 59.20 32.40
CA GLU A 269 99.88 59.23 31.80
C GLU A 269 98.96 58.13 32.37
N ALA A 270 99.48 56.93 32.64
CA ALA A 270 98.72 55.86 33.28
C ALA A 270 98.41 56.16 34.77
N LEU A 271 99.27 56.92 35.46
CA LEU A 271 98.98 57.46 36.79
C LEU A 271 97.97 58.62 36.73
N ALA A 272 98.02 59.45 35.69
CA ALA A 272 97.11 60.58 35.51
C ALA A 272 95.69 60.14 35.10
N GLY A 273 95.57 59.13 34.23
CA GLY A 273 94.28 58.57 33.80
C GLY A 273 93.55 57.79 34.89
N ASN A 274 94.25 57.30 35.92
CA ASN A 274 93.67 56.57 37.05
C ASN A 274 93.40 57.43 38.31
N GLY A 275 93.55 58.76 38.23
CA GLY A 275 92.91 59.72 39.16
C GLY A 275 93.17 59.52 40.66
N ILE A 276 94.42 59.52 41.12
CA ILE A 276 94.74 59.47 42.56
C ILE A 276 94.95 60.89 43.12
N LYS A 277 94.02 61.38 43.96
CA LYS A 277 94.02 62.71 44.63
C LYS A 277 94.62 62.61 46.06
N LEU A 278 95.63 63.44 46.38
CA LEU A 278 96.30 63.54 47.71
C LEU A 278 95.83 64.77 48.52
N VAL A 279 94.64 64.73 49.12
CA VAL A 279 94.33 65.52 50.35
C VAL A 279 93.17 64.86 51.11
N PRO A 280 93.32 64.51 52.40
CA PRO A 280 92.26 63.91 53.20
C PRO A 280 91.51 64.97 54.02
N ASP A 281 90.19 65.05 53.86
CA ASP A 281 89.32 65.73 54.84
C ASP A 281 88.09 64.89 55.18
N ILE A 282 88.21 64.27 56.35
CA ILE A 282 87.27 64.10 57.47
C ILE A 282 85.80 63.69 57.24
N LEU A 283 85.51 62.57 57.89
CA LEU A 283 84.24 61.98 58.32
C LEU A 283 83.25 62.95 59.02
N VAL A 284 82.00 62.91 58.56
CA VAL A 284 80.75 63.02 59.36
C VAL A 284 79.80 61.98 58.75
N SER A 285 79.77 60.72 59.18
CA SER A 285 79.13 60.17 60.39
C SER A 285 77.66 60.57 60.60
N GLY A 286 76.77 59.80 59.96
CA GLY A 286 75.63 59.15 60.64
C GLY A 286 74.26 59.81 60.55
N LYS A 287 73.38 59.30 59.67
CA LYS A 287 72.12 58.62 60.05
C LYS A 287 71.49 57.96 58.81
N ASP A 288 71.07 56.70 58.98
CA ASP A 288 70.35 55.79 58.08
C ASP A 288 69.31 56.47 57.18
N GLY A 289 68.97 56.06 55.96
CA GLY A 289 69.20 54.84 55.19
C GLY A 289 68.07 54.73 54.14
N GLY A 290 68.40 54.41 52.89
CA GLY A 290 67.50 53.73 51.94
C GLY A 290 66.36 54.51 51.26
N GLY A 291 66.64 55.06 50.07
CA GLY A 291 66.00 54.68 48.81
C GLY A 291 64.46 54.74 48.62
N ASN A 292 64.03 55.72 47.81
CA ASN A 292 63.16 55.56 46.62
C ASN A 292 61.64 55.26 46.81
N GLY A 293 60.82 56.31 47.01
CA GLY A 293 59.36 56.22 47.24
C GLY A 293 58.44 56.82 46.15
N MET A 294 58.85 56.90 44.89
CA MET A 294 58.00 57.48 43.81
C MET A 294 57.28 56.44 42.93
N ILE A 295 57.64 55.15 43.04
CA ILE A 295 57.05 54.07 42.23
C ILE A 295 55.93 53.32 43.01
N ASP A 296 55.97 53.35 44.34
CA ASP A 296 54.94 52.74 45.21
C ASP A 296 53.63 53.55 45.26
N ALA A 297 53.70 54.85 44.97
CA ALA A 297 52.51 55.71 44.83
C ALA A 297 51.70 55.43 43.54
N LEU A 298 52.32 54.82 42.52
CA LEU A 298 51.65 54.50 41.25
C LEU A 298 50.93 53.14 41.30
N ILE A 299 51.43 52.17 42.06
CA ILE A 299 50.80 50.84 42.21
C ILE A 299 49.54 50.94 43.10
N GLY A 300 49.53 51.83 44.10
CA GLY A 300 48.35 52.06 44.94
C GLY A 300 47.12 52.61 44.19
N ASN A 301 47.33 53.42 43.14
CA ASN A 301 46.23 54.04 42.39
C ASN A 301 45.58 53.09 41.35
N GLU A 302 46.31 52.06 40.90
CA GLU A 302 45.78 51.06 39.97
C GLU A 302 45.09 49.90 40.70
N MET A 303 45.54 49.57 41.92
CA MET A 303 44.87 48.60 42.79
C MET A 303 43.54 49.15 43.35
N LEU A 304 43.47 50.45 43.69
CA LEU A 304 42.23 51.10 44.10
C LEU A 304 41.18 51.13 42.97
N LYS A 305 41.61 51.33 41.72
CA LYS A 305 40.73 51.24 40.54
C LYS A 305 40.19 49.83 40.30
N LYS A 306 40.98 48.77 40.56
CA LYS A 306 40.49 47.38 40.46
C LYS A 306 39.53 47.00 41.59
N LEU A 307 39.68 47.58 42.78
CA LEU A 307 38.75 47.38 43.92
C LEU A 307 37.44 48.15 43.76
N GLN A 308 37.44 49.36 43.20
CA GLN A 308 36.19 50.09 42.90
C GLN A 308 35.36 49.41 41.80
N LYS A 309 36.01 48.91 40.73
CA LYS A 309 35.31 48.22 39.63
C LYS A 309 34.75 46.84 40.03
N ALA A 310 35.27 46.23 41.10
CA ALA A 310 34.73 44.98 41.66
C ALA A 310 33.51 45.21 42.58
N ASN A 311 33.35 46.42 43.15
CA ASN A 311 32.29 46.75 44.09
C ASN A 311 31.02 47.33 43.41
N GLU A 312 31.12 47.78 42.16
CA GLU A 312 29.98 48.26 41.34
C GLU A 312 29.22 47.14 40.60
N ALA A 313 29.73 45.89 40.57
CA ALA A 313 29.09 44.76 39.88
C ALA A 313 28.25 43.85 40.80
N ALA A 314 28.14 44.15 42.11
CA ALA A 314 27.45 43.31 43.10
C ALA A 314 26.21 43.99 43.73
N GLY A 315 25.73 45.10 43.17
CA GLY A 315 24.67 45.92 43.77
C GLY A 315 23.70 46.54 42.77
N GLU A 316 23.00 45.74 41.96
CA GLU A 316 21.70 46.14 41.41
C GLU A 316 20.82 44.90 41.06
N ASN A 317 19.94 44.57 42.01
CA ASN A 317 18.57 44.03 41.90
C ASN A 317 18.17 43.42 40.54
N VAL A 318 17.77 42.14 40.38
CA VAL A 318 16.76 41.35 41.11
C VAL A 318 15.59 42.18 41.66
N SER A 319 14.79 42.71 40.75
CA SER A 319 13.41 43.12 41.00
C SER A 319 12.51 42.81 39.82
N GLY A 320 11.49 41.99 40.08
CA GLY A 320 10.25 41.88 39.30
C GLY A 320 10.24 40.71 38.30
N GLU A 321 9.19 39.91 38.18
CA GLU A 321 7.92 39.79 38.87
C GLU A 321 7.24 38.54 38.27
N LYS A 322 6.71 37.68 39.15
CA LYS A 322 5.56 36.74 39.02
C LYS A 322 5.21 36.10 37.65
N VAL A 323 4.84 34.81 37.70
CA VAL A 323 3.42 34.33 37.69
C VAL A 323 3.41 32.82 37.33
N SER A 324 2.75 32.03 38.19
CA SER A 324 2.04 30.74 37.99
C SER A 324 2.74 29.60 37.22
N GLY A 325 2.43 28.31 37.39
CA GLY A 325 1.36 27.61 38.06
C GLY A 325 1.48 26.13 37.64
N GLU A 326 1.21 25.26 38.60
CA GLU A 326 0.88 23.82 38.55
C GLU A 326 0.72 23.06 37.21
N LYS A 327 1.43 21.91 37.14
CA LYS A 327 0.89 20.52 37.23
C LYS A 327 -0.21 20.10 36.23
N LYS A 328 0.09 19.09 35.37
CA LYS A 328 -0.72 17.86 35.10
C LYS A 328 -0.14 17.03 33.94
N THR A 329 0.38 15.83 34.24
CA THR A 329 -0.20 14.50 33.91
C THR A 329 -0.38 14.18 32.42
N SER A 330 0.50 13.33 31.88
CA SER A 330 0.24 12.50 30.70
C SER A 330 0.04 11.05 31.16
N ALA A 331 -1.18 10.54 31.05
CA ALA A 331 -1.50 9.11 31.12
C ALA A 331 -2.76 8.86 30.28
N GLY A 332 -2.69 7.85 29.41
CA GLY A 332 -3.85 7.19 28.80
C GLY A 332 -4.05 7.43 27.31
N GLU A 333 -3.39 6.61 26.49
CA GLU A 333 -4.08 5.90 25.40
C GLU A 333 -4.71 4.62 25.99
#